data_AF-A0A0B1SB13-F1
#
_entry.id   AF-A0A0B1SB13-F1
#
_cell.length_a   1.000
_cell.length_b   1.000
_cell.length_c   1.000
_cell.angle_alpha   90.00
_cell.angle_beta   90.00
_cell.angle_gamma   90.00
#
_symmetry.space_group_name_H-M   'P 1'
#
loop_
_entity.id
_entity.type
_entity.pdbx_description
1 polymer ?
#
loop_
_entity_poly.entity_id
_entity_poly.type
_entity_poly.pdbx_seq_one_letter_code
_entity_poly.pdbx_strand_id
1 'polypeptide(L)'
;MQIFVVFSTLWAISLAKPAANEEKLPSNNYGYAYAVDLDSATSYAAFSCMRSNGYRAVFIRGYNPSGVGSFDINCVNNIRNANQG
;
A
#
# COMPACT_ATOMS: atom_id res chain seq x y z
N MET A 1 20.42 44.93 0.52
CA MET A 1 20.70 43.77 -0.35
C MET A 1 20.26 42.43 0.25
N GLN A 2 20.41 42.20 1.56
CA GLN A 2 20.01 40.95 2.23
C GLN A 2 18.51 40.60 2.11
N ILE A 3 17.60 41.58 2.22
CA ILE A 3 16.14 41.34 2.13
C ILE A 3 15.72 40.79 0.75
N PHE A 4 16.32 41.26 -0.33
CA PHE A 4 16.02 40.76 -1.67
C PHE A 4 16.44 39.30 -1.88
N VAL A 5 17.54 38.87 -1.21
CA VAL A 5 18.02 37.49 -1.26
C VAL A 5 17.10 36.54 -0.47
N VAL A 6 16.62 36.97 0.69
CA VAL A 6 15.70 36.17 1.51
C VAL A 6 14.33 35.98 0.83
N PHE A 7 13.84 37.02 0.14
CA PHE A 7 12.55 36.94 -0.55
C PHE A 7 12.60 36.02 -1.77
N SER A 8 13.72 36.00 -2.48
CA SER A 8 13.90 35.16 -3.68
C SER A 8 14.08 33.68 -3.34
N THR A 9 14.71 33.34 -2.20
CA THR A 9 14.82 31.94 -1.75
C THR A 9 13.49 31.38 -1.27
N LEU A 10 12.67 32.15 -0.54
CA LEU A 10 11.33 31.74 -0.09
C LEU A 10 10.38 31.44 -1.27
N TRP A 11 10.46 32.23 -2.34
CA TRP A 11 9.64 32.03 -3.53
C TRP A 11 9.98 30.74 -4.28
N ALA A 12 11.27 30.37 -4.33
CA ALA A 12 11.73 29.14 -5.00
C ALA A 12 11.19 27.85 -4.34
N ILE A 13 11.00 27.84 -3.02
CA ILE A 13 10.47 26.66 -2.30
C ILE A 13 8.99 26.45 -2.58
N SER A 14 8.23 27.53 -2.81
CA SER A 14 6.80 27.44 -3.15
C SER A 14 6.50 26.89 -4.55
N LEU A 15 7.52 26.89 -5.43
CA LEU A 15 7.42 26.36 -6.80
C LEU A 15 8.10 24.98 -6.96
N ALA A 16 8.68 24.45 -5.88
CA ALA A 16 9.24 23.11 -5.87
C ALA A 16 8.09 22.09 -5.99
N LYS A 17 7.86 21.60 -7.21
CA LYS A 17 7.06 20.40 -7.40
C LYS A 17 7.77 19.23 -6.71
N PRO A 18 7.05 18.33 -6.03
CA PRO A 18 7.68 17.10 -5.57
C PRO A 18 8.35 16.43 -6.78
N ALA A 19 9.57 15.95 -6.60
CA ALA A 19 10.17 15.02 -7.55
C ALA A 19 9.29 13.77 -7.53
N ALA A 20 8.24 13.79 -8.35
CA ALA A 20 7.50 12.60 -8.68
C ALA A 20 8.51 11.73 -9.41
N ASN A 21 9.11 10.78 -8.70
CA ASN A 21 9.48 9.54 -9.34
C ASN A 21 8.17 9.07 -9.96
N GLU A 22 8.03 9.22 -11.26
CA GLU A 22 6.91 8.65 -11.99
C GLU A 22 7.01 7.15 -11.79
N GLU A 23 6.36 6.64 -10.73
CA GLU A 23 5.96 5.25 -10.71
C GLU A 23 5.09 5.13 -11.95
N LYS A 24 5.64 4.46 -12.96
CA LYS A 24 5.00 4.25 -14.25
C LYS A 24 3.73 3.47 -13.99
N LEU A 25 2.64 4.19 -13.74
CA LEU A 25 1.31 3.62 -13.59
C LEU A 25 1.03 2.83 -14.86
N PRO A 26 0.65 1.54 -14.74
CA PRO A 26 0.44 0.71 -15.91
C PRO A 26 -0.64 1.34 -16.79
N SER A 27 -0.29 1.59 -18.05
CA SER A 27 -1.15 2.27 -19.01
C SER A 27 -2.44 1.48 -19.23
N ASN A 28 -3.56 2.18 -19.14
CA ASN A 28 -4.88 1.85 -19.72
C ASN A 28 -5.84 0.92 -18.97
N ASN A 29 -5.86 0.91 -17.64
CA ASN A 29 -7.07 0.49 -16.92
C ASN A 29 -7.19 1.22 -15.58
N TYR A 30 -7.91 2.35 -15.54
CA TYR A 30 -8.44 2.91 -14.30
C TYR A 30 -9.62 2.05 -13.79
N GLY A 31 -9.42 0.73 -13.74
CA GLY A 31 -10.41 -0.18 -13.19
C GLY A 31 -10.38 -0.09 -11.67
N TYR A 32 -11.53 0.20 -11.06
CA TYR A 32 -11.71 -0.10 -9.65
C TYR A 32 -11.51 -1.61 -9.47
N ALA A 33 -10.67 -1.99 -8.50
CA ALA A 33 -10.47 -3.36 -8.12
C ALA A 33 -10.90 -3.57 -6.67
N TYR A 34 -11.44 -4.76 -6.38
CA TYR A 34 -11.80 -5.10 -5.02
C TYR A 34 -10.56 -5.46 -4.20
N ALA A 35 -10.57 -5.08 -2.93
CA ALA A 35 -9.59 -5.46 -1.95
C ALA A 35 -10.27 -6.14 -0.75
N VAL A 36 -9.52 -6.96 -0.03
CA VAL A 36 -9.97 -7.61 1.22
C VAL A 36 -9.04 -7.20 2.36
N ASP A 37 -9.60 -7.00 3.55
CA ASP A 37 -8.84 -6.89 4.80
C ASP A 37 -9.00 -8.21 5.58
N LEU A 38 -7.89 -8.81 6.00
CA LEU A 38 -7.83 -10.11 6.66
C LEU A 38 -7.06 -10.06 7.97
N ASP A 39 -7.72 -10.58 9.00
CA ASP A 39 -7.18 -10.67 10.37
C ASP A 39 -7.12 -12.13 10.88
N SER A 40 -7.44 -13.10 10.04
CA SER A 40 -7.53 -14.52 10.37
C SER A 40 -6.79 -15.40 9.36
N ALA A 41 -6.49 -16.64 9.76
CA ALA A 41 -5.82 -17.62 8.92
C ALA A 41 -6.61 -17.89 7.63
N THR A 42 -5.98 -17.66 6.48
CA THR A 42 -6.61 -17.83 5.16
C THR A 42 -5.80 -18.77 4.29
N SER A 43 -6.47 -19.77 3.70
CA SER A 43 -5.81 -20.80 2.88
C SER A 43 -5.47 -20.27 1.48
N TYR A 44 -4.53 -20.94 0.79
CA TYR A 44 -4.25 -20.66 -0.62
C TYR A 44 -5.50 -20.79 -1.51
N ALA A 45 -6.32 -21.82 -1.29
CA ALA A 45 -7.55 -22.02 -2.07
C ALA A 45 -8.53 -20.83 -1.92
N ALA A 46 -8.62 -20.24 -0.72
CA ALA A 46 -9.42 -19.03 -0.51
C ALA A 46 -8.84 -17.82 -1.25
N PHE A 47 -7.51 -17.61 -1.21
CA PHE A 47 -6.87 -16.55 -2.00
C PHE A 47 -7.06 -16.73 -3.52
N SER A 48 -6.91 -17.95 -4.01
CA SER A 48 -7.18 -18.30 -5.42
C SER A 48 -8.62 -17.98 -5.81
N CYS A 49 -9.59 -18.34 -4.96
CA CYS A 49 -11.01 -18.01 -5.15
C CYS A 49 -11.26 -16.49 -5.16
N MET A 50 -10.67 -15.73 -4.22
CA MET A 50 -10.81 -14.27 -4.21
C MET A 50 -10.23 -13.66 -5.50
N ARG A 51 -9.05 -14.13 -5.92
CA ARG A 51 -8.41 -13.67 -7.16
C ARG A 51 -9.26 -13.95 -8.39
N SER A 52 -9.86 -15.15 -8.50
CA SER A 52 -10.76 -15.50 -9.61
C SER A 52 -12.05 -14.67 -9.63
N ASN A 53 -12.47 -14.15 -8.46
CA ASN A 53 -13.65 -13.29 -8.31
C ASN A 53 -13.33 -11.79 -8.39
N GLY A 54 -12.12 -11.41 -8.84
CA GLY A 54 -11.81 -10.02 -9.17
C GLY A 54 -11.18 -9.20 -8.05
N TYR A 55 -10.85 -9.79 -6.91
CA TYR A 55 -10.05 -9.14 -5.89
C TYR A 55 -8.58 -9.06 -6.34
N ARG A 56 -7.98 -7.87 -6.26
CA ARG A 56 -6.62 -7.60 -6.75
C ARG A 56 -5.64 -7.13 -5.67
N ALA A 57 -6.14 -6.86 -4.47
CA ALA A 57 -5.32 -6.47 -3.33
C ALA A 57 -5.84 -7.15 -2.06
N VAL A 58 -4.94 -7.38 -1.11
CA VAL A 58 -5.28 -7.80 0.25
C VAL A 58 -4.45 -7.03 1.26
N PHE A 59 -5.10 -6.57 2.32
CA PHE A 59 -4.47 -6.02 3.51
C PHE A 59 -4.46 -7.13 4.57
N ILE A 60 -3.28 -7.45 5.10
CA ILE A 60 -3.10 -8.53 6.08
C ILE A 60 -2.69 -7.89 7.39
N ARG A 61 -3.41 -8.21 8.47
CA ARG A 61 -3.05 -7.74 9.81
C ARG A 61 -1.66 -8.25 10.19
N GLY A 62 -0.71 -7.32 10.34
CA GLY A 62 0.63 -7.63 10.82
C GLY A 62 0.77 -7.54 12.34
N TYR A 63 0.03 -6.62 12.97
CA TYR A 63 0.01 -6.41 14.42
C TYR A 63 -1.35 -6.80 15.00
N ASN A 64 -1.35 -7.73 15.95
CA ASN A 64 -2.53 -8.10 16.71
C ASN A 64 -2.62 -7.21 17.97
N PRO A 65 -3.65 -6.35 18.10
CA PRO A 65 -3.80 -5.44 19.24
C PRO A 65 -4.32 -6.13 20.51
N SER A 66 -4.54 -7.45 20.50
CA SER A 66 -5.02 -8.18 21.68
C SER A 66 -4.03 -8.11 22.84
N GLY A 67 -4.54 -7.95 24.06
CA GLY A 67 -3.71 -7.86 25.27
C GLY A 67 -2.78 -6.65 25.24
N VAL A 68 -1.47 -6.89 25.37
CA VAL A 68 -0.43 -5.85 25.28
C VAL A 68 0.09 -5.63 23.86
N GLY A 69 -0.55 -6.25 22.87
CA GLY A 69 -0.08 -6.26 21.49
C GLY A 69 0.91 -7.37 21.19
N SER A 70 0.87 -7.89 19.97
CA SER A 70 1.81 -8.90 19.49
C SER A 70 1.87 -8.91 17.96
N PHE A 71 2.87 -9.59 17.40
CA PHE A 71 2.88 -9.91 15.98
C PHE A 71 1.76 -10.93 15.67
N ASP A 72 0.99 -10.70 14.60
CA ASP A 72 -0.06 -11.64 14.20
C ASP A 72 0.55 -12.92 13.60
N ILE A 73 0.31 -14.05 14.25
CA ILE A 73 0.84 -15.36 13.86
C ILE A 73 0.41 -15.79 12.44
N ASN A 74 -0.71 -15.25 11.92
CA ASN A 74 -1.23 -15.59 10.61
C ASN A 74 -0.57 -14.78 9.49
N CYS A 75 0.05 -13.65 9.81
CA CYS A 75 0.55 -12.66 8.84
C CYS A 75 1.47 -13.29 7.79
N VAL A 76 2.51 -14.01 8.23
CA VAL A 76 3.51 -14.61 7.33
C VAL A 76 2.89 -15.63 6.39
N ASN A 77 2.02 -16.51 6.91
CA ASN A 77 1.40 -17.55 6.10
C ASN A 77 0.36 -16.98 5.14
N ASN A 78 -0.41 -15.96 5.54
CA ASN A 78 -1.31 -15.26 4.64
C ASN A 78 -0.55 -14.56 3.50
N ILE A 79 0.58 -13.91 3.79
CA ILE A 79 1.44 -13.30 2.75
C ILE A 79 1.95 -14.36 1.77
N ARG A 80 2.39 -15.52 2.27
CA ARG A 80 2.86 -16.62 1.43
C ARG A 80 1.73 -17.17 0.56
N ASN A 81 0.56 -17.42 1.14
CA ASN A 81 -0.59 -17.97 0.42
C ASN A 81 -1.14 -16.98 -0.62
N ALA A 82 -1.17 -15.68 -0.33
CA ALA A 82 -1.62 -14.65 -1.27
C ALA A 82 -0.67 -14.48 -2.48
N ASN A 83 0.61 -14.82 -2.31
CA ASN A 83 1.64 -14.71 -3.36
C ASN A 83 1.92 -16.02 -4.11
N GLN A 84 1.30 -17.13 -3.71
CA GLN A 84 1.28 -18.35 -4.52
C GLN A 84 0.36 -18.09 -5.72
N GLY A 85 0.83 -18.39 -6.93
CA GLY A 85 0.24 -17.96 -8.21
C GLY A 85 -1.26 -18.14 -8.33
#